data_AF-A0A959PY33-F1
#
_entry.id   AF-A0A959PY33-F1
#
_cell.length_a   1.000
_cell.length_b   1.000
_cell.length_c   1.000
_cell.angle_alpha   90.00
_cell.angle_beta   90.00
_cell.angle_gamma   90.00
#
_symmetry.space_group_name_H-M   'P 1'
#
loop_
_entity.id
_entity.type
_entity.pdbx_description
1 polymer ?
#
loop_
_entity_poly.entity_id
_entity_poly.type
_entity_poly.pdbx_seq_one_letter_code
_entity_poly.pdbx_strand_id
1 'polypeptide(L)'
;MKLVIRFAALFLIASFFTSFTATASDIIGTWVYEVADAPPEHAKGEITISMEGEQYKAEIKTPGGMITLNDLKVDGNKINFSVMVEGSDVEVELVFDGDKMAGKAESYDGVFMMKGERKK
;
A
#
# COMPACT_ATOMS: atom_id res chain seq x y z
N MET A 1 2.89 -8.43 44.76
CA MET A 1 3.80 -7.68 43.85
C MET A 1 3.03 -6.51 43.27
N LYS A 2 3.64 -5.32 43.28
CA LYS A 2 2.99 -4.05 42.93
C LYS A 2 2.83 -3.92 41.41
N LEU A 3 1.62 -3.53 41.06
CA LEU A 3 1.06 -3.13 39.76
C LEU A 3 1.83 -1.95 39.13
N VAL A 4 2.02 -1.96 37.81
CA VAL A 4 2.18 -0.73 37.03
C VAL A 4 1.37 -0.84 35.74
N ILE A 5 0.13 -0.34 35.80
CA ILE A 5 -0.71 -0.02 34.65
C ILE A 5 -0.08 1.18 33.94
N ARG A 6 0.15 1.11 32.63
CA ARG A 6 0.42 2.30 31.81
C ARG A 6 -0.84 2.63 31.01
N PHE A 7 -1.45 3.73 31.38
CA PHE A 7 -2.60 4.33 30.72
C PHE A 7 -2.25 4.86 29.33
N ALA A 8 -3.12 4.52 28.38
CA ALA A 8 -3.67 5.37 27.32
C ALA A 8 -2.74 6.19 26.40
N ALA A 9 -2.75 5.81 25.13
CA ALA A 9 -2.84 6.76 24.03
C ALA A 9 -4.04 6.34 23.15
N LEU A 10 -5.22 6.87 23.47
CA LEU A 10 -6.39 6.79 22.60
C LEU A 10 -6.26 7.91 21.57
N PHE A 11 -5.59 7.65 20.44
CA PHE A 11 -5.63 8.54 19.28
C PHE A 11 -6.96 8.29 18.55
N LEU A 12 -8.02 8.97 19.01
CA LEU A 12 -9.28 9.04 18.29
C LEU A 12 -9.15 10.10 17.20
N ILE A 13 -8.48 9.74 16.10
CA ILE A 13 -8.52 10.54 14.89
C ILE A 13 -9.83 10.18 14.20
N ALA A 14 -10.91 10.88 14.56
CA ALA A 14 -12.12 10.86 13.76
C ALA A 14 -11.87 11.69 12.49
N SER A 15 -11.09 11.13 11.56
CA SER A 15 -11.07 11.62 10.19
C SER A 15 -12.43 11.31 9.59
N PHE A 16 -13.25 12.34 9.38
CA PHE A 16 -14.40 12.25 8.49
C PHE A 16 -13.87 11.91 7.09
N PHE A 17 -13.75 10.63 6.78
CA PHE A 17 -13.56 10.17 5.41
C PHE A 17 -14.90 10.35 4.71
N THR A 18 -15.09 11.50 4.05
CA THR A 18 -16.09 11.61 2.99
C THR A 18 -15.81 10.49 2.01
N SER A 19 -16.78 9.60 1.83
CA SER A 19 -16.69 8.50 0.88
C SER A 19 -16.64 9.08 -0.54
N PHE A 20 -15.43 9.31 -1.05
CA PHE A 20 -15.22 9.52 -2.47
C PHE A 20 -15.26 8.16 -3.14
N THR A 21 -16.24 7.94 -4.01
CA THR A 21 -16.31 6.71 -4.81
C THR A 21 -15.31 6.82 -5.93
N ALA A 22 -14.03 6.52 -5.65
CA ALA A 22 -13.06 6.36 -6.72
C ALA A 22 -13.45 5.15 -7.58
N THR A 23 -13.56 5.41 -8.87
CA THR A 23 -13.91 4.41 -9.86
C THR A 23 -12.69 3.55 -10.20
N ALA A 24 -12.92 2.38 -10.78
CA ALA A 24 -11.87 1.44 -11.16
C ALA A 24 -10.87 2.04 -12.18
N SER A 25 -11.23 3.12 -12.89
CA SER A 25 -10.30 3.91 -13.71
C SER A 25 -9.34 4.75 -12.87
N ASP A 26 -9.73 5.15 -11.66
CA ASP A 26 -8.95 6.07 -10.83
C ASP A 26 -7.72 5.39 -10.23
N ILE A 27 -7.69 4.05 -10.13
CA ILE A 27 -6.50 3.32 -9.67
C ILE A 27 -5.44 3.14 -10.79
N ILE A 28 -5.84 3.22 -12.06
CA ILE A 28 -4.96 3.02 -13.21
C ILE A 28 -3.95 4.17 -13.28
N GLY A 29 -2.67 3.85 -13.50
CA GLY A 29 -1.59 4.82 -13.60
C GLY A 29 -0.32 4.38 -12.88
N THR A 30 0.67 5.27 -12.85
CA THR A 30 1.90 5.06 -12.08
C THR A 30 1.86 5.90 -10.81
N TRP A 31 2.25 5.29 -9.70
CA TRP A 31 2.19 5.85 -8.36
C TRP A 31 3.56 5.77 -7.72
N VAL A 32 4.10 6.90 -7.29
CA VAL A 32 5.34 6.95 -6.52
C VAL A 32 4.98 6.75 -5.06
N TYR A 33 5.54 5.73 -4.41
CA TYR A 33 5.24 5.40 -3.02
C TYR A 33 6.46 5.48 -2.12
N GLU A 34 6.18 5.66 -0.84
CA GLU A 34 7.11 5.56 0.28
C GLU A 34 6.53 4.63 1.35
N VAL A 35 7.40 3.88 2.02
CA VAL A 35 7.08 2.98 3.11
C VAL A 35 7.80 3.47 4.37
N ALA A 36 7.03 3.88 5.37
CA ALA A 36 7.59 4.36 6.63
C ALA A 36 8.31 3.22 7.36
N ASP A 37 9.47 3.54 7.93
CA ASP A 37 10.27 2.65 8.77
C ASP A 37 10.79 1.36 8.08
N ALA A 38 10.67 1.26 6.76
CA ALA A 38 11.24 0.18 5.97
C ALA A 38 12.75 0.42 5.68
N PRO A 39 13.54 -0.66 5.45
CA PRO A 39 14.93 -0.54 5.00
C PRO A 39 15.06 0.30 3.72
N PRO A 40 16.17 1.03 3.51
CA PRO A 40 16.33 1.96 2.38
C PRO A 40 16.09 1.34 0.99
N GLU A 41 16.40 0.06 0.78
CA GLU A 41 16.14 -0.63 -0.48
C GLU A 41 14.64 -0.84 -0.79
N HIS A 42 13.79 -0.84 0.24
CA HIS A 42 12.34 -1.08 0.13
C HIS A 42 11.49 0.15 0.49
N ALA A 43 12.13 1.20 1.01
CA ALA A 43 11.46 2.40 1.49
C ALA A 43 10.74 3.22 0.41
N LYS A 44 11.05 3.00 -0.88
CA LYS A 44 10.43 3.74 -1.99
C LYS A 44 10.42 2.98 -3.29
N GLY A 45 9.47 3.32 -4.15
CA GLY A 45 9.38 2.75 -5.49
C GLY A 45 8.26 3.37 -6.32
N GLU A 46 7.97 2.73 -7.44
CA GLU A 46 6.84 3.06 -8.31
C GLU A 46 5.96 1.83 -8.48
N ILE A 47 4.65 1.97 -8.29
CA ILE A 47 3.65 0.97 -8.66
C ILE A 47 3.01 1.44 -9.96
N THR A 48 3.01 0.61 -10.99
CA THR A 48 2.24 0.88 -12.22
C THR A 48 1.08 -0.09 -12.28
N ILE A 49 -0.14 0.44 -12.39
CA ILE A 49 -1.39 -0.31 -12.51
C ILE A 49 -1.97 -0.03 -13.90
N SER A 50 -2.29 -1.09 -14.64
CA SER A 50 -2.83 -1.02 -15.99
C SER A 50 -3.96 -2.04 -16.18
N MET A 51 -4.68 -1.90 -17.29
CA MET A 51 -5.63 -2.90 -17.77
C MET A 51 -5.11 -3.56 -19.03
N GLU A 52 -5.20 -4.88 -19.09
CA GLU A 52 -5.01 -5.67 -20.31
C GLU A 52 -6.30 -6.44 -20.60
N GLY A 53 -7.08 -5.93 -21.54
CA GLY A 53 -8.46 -6.39 -21.74
C GLY A 53 -9.34 -6.01 -20.54
N GLU A 54 -9.94 -7.02 -19.89
CA GLU A 54 -10.79 -6.86 -18.70
C GLU A 54 -10.05 -7.18 -17.38
N GLN A 55 -8.74 -7.44 -17.45
CA GLN A 55 -7.94 -7.83 -16.29
C GLN A 55 -6.99 -6.71 -15.87
N TYR A 56 -6.88 -6.50 -14.57
CA TYR A 56 -5.85 -5.63 -14.01
C TYR A 56 -4.48 -6.31 -14.03
N LYS A 57 -3.48 -5.52 -14.35
CA LYS A 57 -2.07 -5.85 -14.15
C LYS A 57 -1.44 -4.77 -13.30
N ALA A 58 -0.51 -5.17 -12.45
CA ALA A 58 0.30 -4.22 -11.71
C ALA A 58 1.73 -4.72 -11.57
N GLU A 59 2.66 -3.77 -11.58
CA GLU A 59 4.10 -4.01 -11.46
C GLU A 59 4.71 -3.02 -10.48
N ILE A 60 5.63 -3.50 -9.64
CA ILE A 60 6.39 -2.66 -8.73
C ILE A 60 7.82 -2.53 -9.22
N LYS A 61 8.30 -1.30 -9.31
CA LYS A 61 9.69 -0.97 -9.55
C LYS A 61 10.30 -0.36 -8.31
N THR A 62 11.34 -1.00 -7.78
CA THR A 62 12.16 -0.49 -6.68
C THR A 62 13.57 -0.18 -7.18
N PRO A 63 14.41 0.50 -6.39
CA PRO A 63 15.86 0.56 -6.66
C PRO A 63 16.51 -0.83 -6.78
N GLY A 64 15.95 -1.84 -6.11
CA GLY A 64 16.40 -3.24 -6.16
C GLY A 64 15.93 -4.03 -7.39
N GLY A 65 15.04 -3.46 -8.21
CA GLY A 65 14.53 -4.11 -9.44
C GLY A 65 13.00 -4.18 -9.50
N MET A 66 12.51 -4.93 -10.49
CA MET A 66 11.08 -5.19 -10.68
C MET A 66 10.62 -6.34 -9.76
N ILE A 67 9.48 -6.16 -9.12
CA ILE A 67 8.85 -7.15 -8.24
C ILE A 67 7.54 -7.58 -8.90
N THR A 68 7.37 -8.90 -9.03
CA THR A 68 6.13 -9.52 -9.51
C THR A 68 5.12 -9.58 -8.38
N LEU A 69 3.90 -9.12 -8.66
CA LEU A 69 2.78 -9.19 -7.73
C LEU A 69 2.09 -10.56 -7.84
N ASN A 70 1.65 -11.08 -6.71
CA ASN A 70 0.83 -12.28 -6.60
C ASN A 70 -0.57 -11.90 -6.11
N ASP A 71 -1.58 -12.67 -6.55
CA ASP A 71 -2.96 -12.58 -6.05
C ASP A 71 -3.57 -11.17 -6.05
N LEU A 72 -3.29 -10.38 -7.10
CA LEU A 72 -3.85 -9.04 -7.26
C LEU A 72 -5.39 -9.09 -7.29
N LYS A 73 -6.00 -8.45 -6.30
CA LYS A 73 -7.44 -8.23 -6.17
C LYS A 73 -7.71 -6.74 -6.21
N VAL A 74 -8.73 -6.37 -6.97
CA VAL A 74 -9.20 -5.00 -7.10
C VAL A 74 -10.65 -4.93 -6.65
N ASP A 75 -10.95 -4.03 -5.73
CA ASP A 75 -12.29 -3.74 -5.23
C ASP A 75 -12.49 -2.23 -5.19
N GLY A 76 -13.10 -1.69 -6.25
CA GLY A 76 -13.30 -0.26 -6.42
C GLY A 76 -11.98 0.53 -6.41
N ASN A 77 -11.76 1.30 -5.35
CA ASN A 77 -10.56 2.11 -5.13
C ASN A 77 -9.53 1.45 -4.20
N LYS A 78 -9.70 0.17 -3.91
CA LYS A 78 -8.81 -0.61 -3.07
C LYS A 78 -8.15 -1.70 -3.90
N ILE A 79 -6.86 -1.93 -3.67
CA ILE A 79 -6.18 -3.13 -4.16
C ILE A 79 -5.51 -3.88 -3.01
N ASN A 80 -5.50 -5.20 -3.15
CA ASN A 80 -4.77 -6.12 -2.28
C ASN A 80 -3.95 -7.06 -3.16
N PHE A 81 -2.70 -7.30 -2.78
CA PHE A 81 -1.82 -8.26 -3.45
C PHE A 81 -0.74 -8.71 -2.45
N SER A 82 0.04 -9.72 -2.82
CA SER A 82 1.26 -10.07 -2.09
C SER A 82 2.49 -9.97 -2.97
N VAL A 83 3.66 -9.82 -2.34
CA VAL A 83 4.97 -9.81 -3.02
C VAL A 83 5.98 -10.62 -2.22
N MET A 84 6.88 -11.30 -2.93
CA MET A 84 8.02 -11.98 -2.31
C MET A 84 9.19 -11.01 -2.16
N VAL A 85 9.55 -10.70 -0.91
CA VAL A 85 10.71 -9.87 -0.56
C VAL A 85 11.66 -10.74 0.26
N GLU A 86 12.87 -10.97 -0.27
CA GLU A 86 13.92 -11.77 0.40
C GLU A 86 13.47 -13.15 0.89
N GLY A 87 12.55 -13.80 0.16
CA GLY A 87 12.03 -15.13 0.50
C GLY A 87 10.87 -15.12 1.51
N SER A 88 10.41 -13.94 1.92
CA SER A 88 9.22 -13.76 2.76
C SER A 88 8.06 -13.18 1.95
N ASP A 89 6.85 -13.65 2.23
CA ASP A 89 5.64 -13.07 1.66
C ASP A 89 5.23 -11.81 2.42
N VAL A 90 4.89 -10.76 1.69
CA VAL A 90 4.47 -9.47 2.22
C VAL A 90 3.11 -9.13 1.63
N GLU A 91 2.09 -9.05 2.48
CA GLU A 91 0.75 -8.65 2.07
C GLU A 91 0.66 -7.12 1.99
N VAL A 92 0.13 -6.61 0.88
CA VAL A 92 0.00 -5.17 0.66
C VAL A 92 -1.46 -4.82 0.43
N GLU A 93 -1.91 -3.78 1.13
CA GLU A 93 -3.23 -3.19 0.97
C GLU A 93 -3.11 -1.70 0.70
N LEU A 94 -3.67 -1.23 -0.41
CA LEU A 94 -3.65 0.17 -0.81
C LEU A 94 -5.05 0.68 -1.11
N VAL A 95 -5.31 1.93 -0.72
CA VAL A 95 -6.52 2.69 -0.99
C VAL A 95 -6.14 3.95 -1.76
N PHE A 96 -6.85 4.20 -2.85
CA PHE A 96 -6.62 5.33 -3.75
C PHE A 96 -7.70 6.41 -3.57
N ASP A 97 -7.26 7.66 -3.52
CA ASP A 97 -8.10 8.85 -3.41
C ASP A 97 -7.53 9.98 -4.28
N GLY A 98 -8.09 10.13 -5.48
CA GLY A 98 -7.64 11.08 -6.48
C GLY A 98 -6.20 10.82 -6.93
N ASP A 99 -5.29 11.74 -6.59
CA ASP A 99 -3.85 11.64 -6.88
C ASP A 99 -3.02 11.17 -5.68
N LYS A 100 -3.68 10.64 -4.64
CA LYS A 100 -3.03 10.11 -3.44
C LYS A 100 -3.35 8.64 -3.25
N MET A 101 -2.42 7.92 -2.65
CA MET A 101 -2.63 6.57 -2.14
C MET A 101 -2.12 6.46 -0.71
N ALA A 102 -2.78 5.64 0.08
CA ALA A 102 -2.35 5.26 1.42
C ALA A 102 -2.58 3.76 1.62
N GLY A 103 -1.81 3.14 2.50
CA GLY A 103 -1.93 1.71 2.70
C GLY A 103 -0.99 1.16 3.75
N LYS A 104 -0.85 -0.16 3.72
CA LYS A 104 0.08 -0.89 4.58
C LYS A 104 0.70 -2.06 3.85
N ALA A 105 1.93 -2.38 4.24
CA ALA A 105 2.61 -3.64 3.95
C ALA A 105 2.74 -4.43 5.26
N GLU A 106 2.37 -5.69 5.26
CA GLU A 106 2.37 -6.57 6.43
C GLU A 106 3.25 -7.78 6.16
N SER A 107 4.25 -7.99 7.03
CA SER A 107 5.17 -9.11 6.98
C SER A 107 5.33 -9.72 8.37
N TYR A 108 6.17 -10.74 8.50
CA TYR A 108 6.49 -11.32 9.82
C TYR A 108 7.18 -10.30 10.76
N ASP A 109 7.88 -9.31 10.20
CA ASP A 109 8.58 -8.26 10.96
C ASP A 109 7.62 -7.18 11.48
N GLY A 110 6.42 -7.07 10.92
CA GLY A 110 5.39 -6.14 11.38
C GLY A 110 4.59 -5.49 10.25
N VAL A 111 3.91 -4.41 10.61
CA VAL A 111 3.07 -3.61 9.70
C VAL A 111 3.75 -2.27 9.43
N PHE A 112 3.99 -1.99 8.16
CA PHE A 112 4.64 -0.78 7.67
C PHE A 112 3.64 0.08 6.91
N MET A 113 3.54 1.36 7.27
CA MET A 113 2.58 2.27 6.64
C MET A 113 3.11 2.79 5.31
N MET A 114 2.26 2.79 4.30
CA MET A 114 2.59 3.26 2.96
C MET A 114 1.82 4.54 2.63
N LYS A 115 2.48 5.43 1.90
CA LYS A 115 1.87 6.61 1.27
C LYS A 115 2.39 6.74 -0.15
N GLY A 116 1.64 7.39 -1.02
CA GLY A 116 2.12 7.69 -2.36
C GLY A 116 1.29 8.73 -3.08
N GLU A 117 1.82 9.17 -4.20
CA GLU A 117 1.21 10.16 -5.08
C GLU A 117 1.25 9.67 -6.52
N ARG A 118 0.24 10.04 -7.30
CA ARG A 118 0.22 9.75 -8.74
C ARG A 118 1.38 10.48 -9.41
N LYS A 119 2.14 9.75 -10.22
CA LYS A 119 3.20 10.29 -11.05
C LYS A 119 2.58 11.17 -12.15
N LYS A 120 2.98 12.45 -12.17
CA LYS A 120 2.53 13.44 -13.16
C LYS A 120 3.27 13.31 -14.49
#